data_AF-A0A9Q1G957-F1
#
_entry.id   AF-A0A9Q1G957-F1
#
_cell.length_a   1.000
_cell.length_b   1.000
_cell.length_c   1.000
_cell.angle_alpha   90.00
_cell.angle_beta   90.00
_cell.angle_gamma   90.00
#
_symmetry.space_group_name_H-M   'P 1'
#
loop_
_entity.id
_entity.type
_entity.pdbx_description
1 polymer ?
#
loop_
_entity_poly.entity_id
_entity_poly.type
_entity_poly.pdbx_seq_one_letter_code
_entity_poly.pdbx_strand_id
1 'polypeptide(L)'
;MVTHYLKLNLDKTELLFMPYKTSPLHDLSITIEGTMVAASHSARNLGVVLDDQLDFKEHIRATPRSCRFLLYNIRIRLYRTTYSTQLLVQTMVTSRLDYCNSLLASLPACAILPLQLIQNAAARLVFNLPKFSHVTPLLRSLHWLPVAARIRFRPWPTLQPIGQALPTCRT
;
A
#
# COMPACT_ATOMS: atom_id res chain seq x y z
N MET A 1 4.87 -32.14 16.22
CA MET A 1 4.50 -31.64 14.89
C MET A 1 5.75 -31.26 14.13
N VAL A 2 6.31 -32.16 13.31
CA VAL A 2 7.23 -31.77 12.22
C VAL A 2 7.04 -32.78 11.08
N THR A 3 5.85 -32.80 10.47
CA THR A 3 5.59 -33.63 9.28
C THR A 3 6.26 -33.06 8.02
N HIS A 4 6.77 -31.83 8.07
CA HIS A 4 7.32 -31.09 6.92
C HIS A 4 8.67 -30.40 7.17
N TYR A 5 9.44 -30.80 8.19
CA TYR A 5 10.76 -30.23 8.52
C TYR A 5 10.80 -28.69 8.73
N LEU A 6 9.65 -28.06 8.97
CA LEU A 6 9.54 -26.63 9.26
C LEU A 6 9.32 -26.42 10.76
N LYS A 7 10.11 -25.52 11.36
CA LYS A 7 9.98 -25.07 12.74
C LYS A 7 9.52 -23.62 12.77
N LEU A 8 8.51 -23.32 13.58
CA LEU A 8 8.03 -21.96 13.78
C LEU A 8 9.05 -21.15 14.59
N ASN A 9 9.32 -19.91 14.18
CA ASN A 9 10.16 -18.99 14.94
C ASN A 9 9.29 -18.17 15.90
N LEU A 10 9.19 -18.65 17.15
CA LEU A 10 8.34 -18.05 18.17
C LEU A 10 8.75 -16.61 18.50
N ASP A 11 10.04 -16.28 18.47
CA ASP A 11 10.55 -14.92 18.72
C ASP A 11 10.07 -13.88 17.70
N LYS A 12 9.66 -14.33 16.50
CA LYS A 12 9.18 -13.48 15.40
C LYS A 12 7.69 -13.63 15.13
N THR A 13 6.98 -14.46 15.90
CA THR A 13 5.57 -14.75 15.66
C THR A 13 4.70 -13.84 16.52
N GLU A 14 3.89 -13.01 15.86
CA GLU A 14 2.89 -12.15 16.49
C GLU A 14 1.50 -12.76 16.25
N LEU A 15 0.66 -12.80 17.30
CA LEU A 15 -0.72 -13.27 17.20
C LEU A 15 -1.64 -12.07 16.94
N LEU A 16 -2.21 -12.00 15.73
CA LEU A 16 -3.23 -10.99 15.42
C LEU A 16 -4.62 -11.61 15.45
N PHE A 17 -5.46 -11.16 16.38
CA PHE A 17 -6.85 -11.57 16.48
C PHE A 17 -7.76 -10.56 15.75
N MET A 18 -8.55 -11.04 14.80
CA MET A 18 -9.43 -10.20 13.97
C MET A 18 -10.91 -10.51 14.30
N PRO A 19 -11.52 -9.83 15.27
CA PRO A 19 -12.91 -10.08 15.61
C PRO A 19 -13.87 -9.39 14.62
N TYR A 20 -15.00 -10.04 14.32
CA TYR A 20 -16.05 -9.48 13.44
C TYR A 20 -16.78 -8.26 14.05
N LYS A 21 -16.70 -8.09 15.37
CA LYS A 21 -17.20 -6.91 16.11
C LYS A 21 -16.10 -6.45 17.06
N THR A 22 -16.08 -5.15 17.40
CA THR A 22 -15.19 -4.60 18.44
C THR A 22 -15.55 -5.18 19.81
N SER A 23 -15.11 -6.40 20.06
CA SER A 23 -15.10 -6.99 21.39
C SER A 23 -13.83 -6.52 22.10
N PRO A 24 -13.88 -6.21 23.41
CA PRO A 24 -12.64 -6.08 24.17
C PRO A 24 -11.83 -7.36 23.94
N LEU A 25 -10.57 -7.20 23.54
CA LEU A 25 -9.63 -8.30 23.47
C LEU A 25 -9.58 -8.91 24.86
N HIS A 26 -10.24 -10.05 25.03
CA HIS A 26 -9.87 -10.95 26.11
C HIS A 26 -8.41 -11.35 25.87
N ASP A 27 -7.63 -11.53 26.93
CA ASP A 27 -6.23 -11.98 26.92
C ASP A 27 -6.11 -13.34 26.21
N LEU A 28 -6.18 -13.31 24.88
CA LEU A 28 -6.05 -14.44 24.01
C LEU A 28 -4.56 -14.71 23.92
N SER A 29 -4.12 -15.67 24.73
CA SER A 29 -2.78 -16.21 24.68
C SER A 29 -2.85 -17.65 24.19
N ILE A 30 -1.96 -18.00 23.28
CA ILE A 30 -1.78 -19.37 22.82
C ILE A 30 -0.39 -19.84 23.24
N THR A 31 -0.34 -21.03 23.83
CA THR A 31 0.90 -21.70 24.19
C THR A 31 1.34 -22.59 23.05
N ILE A 32 2.43 -22.20 22.37
CA ILE A 32 3.05 -22.99 21.30
C ILE A 32 4.43 -23.45 21.80
N GLU A 33 4.65 -24.76 21.84
CA GLU A 33 5.92 -25.38 22.31
C GLU A 33 6.41 -24.84 23.67
N GLY A 34 5.49 -24.56 24.60
CA GLY A 34 5.82 -24.05 25.94
C GLY A 34 6.07 -22.54 26.03
N THR A 35 5.99 -21.81 24.91
CA THR A 35 6.11 -20.34 24.87
C THR A 35 4.72 -19.72 24.74
N MET A 36 4.40 -18.73 25.58
CA MET A 36 3.15 -17.99 25.50
C MET A 36 3.27 -16.87 24.47
N VAL A 37 2.41 -16.88 23.45
CA VAL A 37 2.28 -15.79 22.48
C VAL A 37 0.97 -15.07 22.76
N ALA A 38 1.05 -13.79 23.15
CA ALA A 38 -0.10 -12.94 23.44
C ALA A 38 -0.64 -12.27 22.17
N ALA A 39 -1.95 -12.01 22.15
CA ALA A 39 -2.57 -11.23 21.08
C ALA A 39 -2.04 -9.80 21.04
N SER A 40 -1.58 -9.38 19.87
CA SER A 40 -1.16 -8.01 19.57
C SER A 40 -2.24 -7.27 18.78
N HIS A 41 -2.40 -5.98 19.03
CA HIS A 41 -3.35 -5.11 18.30
C HIS A 41 -2.93 -4.82 16.86
N SER A 42 -1.65 -4.91 16.56
CA SER A 42 -1.13 -4.81 15.20
C SER A 42 -0.01 -5.83 14.99
N ALA A 43 0.11 -6.33 13.76
CA ALA A 43 1.16 -7.25 13.38
C ALA A 43 1.75 -6.87 12.03
N ARG A 44 3.07 -7.06 11.87
CA ARG A 44 3.76 -6.72 10.63
C ARG A 44 3.92 -7.94 9.73
N ASN A 45 3.23 -7.95 8.59
CA ASN A 45 3.34 -9.02 7.60
C ASN A 45 3.88 -8.47 6.27
N LEU A 46 5.00 -9.03 5.80
CA LEU A 46 5.69 -8.61 4.56
C LEU A 46 5.92 -7.09 4.43
N GLY A 47 6.06 -6.38 5.55
CA GLY A 47 6.25 -4.92 5.54
C GLY A 47 4.96 -4.09 5.55
N VAL A 48 3.79 -4.74 5.54
CA VAL A 48 2.49 -4.13 5.82
C VAL A 48 2.17 -4.27 7.30
N VAL A 49 1.66 -3.21 7.91
CA VAL A 49 1.15 -3.26 9.29
C VAL A 49 -0.34 -3.53 9.22
N LEU A 50 -0.75 -4.66 9.80
CA LEU A 50 -2.13 -5.12 9.87
C LEU A 50 -2.66 -4.79 11.26
N ASP A 51 -3.75 -4.02 11.32
CA ASP A 51 -4.46 -3.70 12.57
C ASP A 51 -5.52 -4.77 12.84
N ASP A 52 -5.90 -4.98 14.10
CA ASP A 52 -6.96 -5.90 14.55
C ASP A 52 -8.31 -5.69 13.85
N GLN A 53 -8.65 -4.45 13.52
CA GLN A 53 -9.85 -4.07 12.76
C GLN A 53 -9.67 -4.07 11.23
N LEU A 54 -8.48 -4.41 10.72
CA LEU A 54 -8.14 -4.37 9.29
C LEU A 54 -8.42 -3.00 8.62
N ASP A 55 -8.31 -1.91 9.38
CA ASP A 55 -8.53 -0.55 8.90
C ASP A 55 -7.30 0.03 8.15
N PHE A 56 -6.13 -0.60 8.29
CA PHE A 56 -4.84 -0.22 7.68
C PHE A 56 -4.43 1.25 7.89
N LYS A 57 -5.02 1.95 8.87
CA LYS A 57 -4.86 3.40 9.05
C LYS A 57 -3.40 3.77 9.29
N GLU A 58 -2.68 2.96 10.07
CA GLU A 58 -1.27 3.20 10.34
C GLU A 58 -0.42 3.06 9.08
N HIS A 59 -0.62 1.98 8.32
CA HIS A 59 0.10 1.73 7.07
C HIS A 59 -0.18 2.84 6.04
N ILE A 60 -1.44 3.23 5.86
CA ILE A 60 -1.85 4.31 4.94
C ILE A 60 -1.29 5.67 5.38
N ARG A 61 -1.02 5.89 6.67
CA ARG A 61 -0.37 7.12 7.13
C ARG A 61 1.15 7.06 6.92
N ALA A 62 1.76 5.89 7.14
CA ALA A 62 3.20 5.70 7.03
C ALA A 62 3.70 5.75 5.58
N THR A 63 3.00 5.10 4.64
CA THR A 63 3.41 4.99 3.24
C THR A 63 3.54 6.37 2.56
N PRO A 64 2.55 7.27 2.65
CA PRO A 64 2.66 8.63 2.15
C PRO A 64 3.79 9.45 2.78
N ARG A 65 4.00 9.33 4.09
CA ARG A 65 5.07 10.04 4.80
C ARG A 65 6.44 9.62 4.26
N SER A 66 6.67 8.32 4.13
CA SER A 66 7.89 7.76 3.58
C SER A 66 8.13 8.22 2.12
N CYS A 67 7.10 8.18 1.28
CA CYS A 67 7.20 8.65 -0.10
C CYS A 67 7.46 10.16 -0.21
N ARG A 68 6.89 10.98 0.67
CA ARG A 68 7.17 12.43 0.72
C ARG A 68 8.62 12.72 1.10
N PHE A 69 9.15 12.01 2.09
CA PHE A 69 10.56 12.13 2.49
C PHE A 69 11.49 11.78 1.32
N LEU A 70 11.19 10.69 0.62
CA LEU A 70 11.91 10.29 -0.57
C LEU A 70 11.84 11.35 -1.68
N LEU A 71 10.65 11.87 -2.01
CA LEU A 71 10.50 12.95 -2.99
C LEU A 71 11.30 14.20 -2.60
N TYR A 72 11.33 14.54 -1.31
CA TYR A 72 12.13 15.65 -0.80
C TYR A 72 13.64 15.42 -1.03
N ASN A 73 14.14 14.22 -0.74
CA ASN A 73 15.53 13.85 -0.99
C ASN A 73 15.88 13.89 -2.47
N ILE A 74 14.97 13.43 -3.34
CA ILE A 74 15.16 13.48 -4.79
C ILE A 74 15.27 14.94 -5.26
N ARG A 75 14.41 15.82 -4.72
CA ARG A 75 14.39 17.24 -5.07
C ARG A 75 15.68 17.96 -4.69
N ILE A 76 16.26 17.64 -3.53
CA ILE A 76 17.52 18.26 -3.07
C ILE A 76 18.69 17.83 -3.95
N ARG A 77 18.71 16.58 -4.43
CA ARG A 77 19.86 16.00 -5.12
C ARG A 77 20.10 16.50 -6.56
N LEU A 78 19.50 17.63 -6.97
CA LEU A 78 19.74 18.34 -8.25
C LEU A 78 20.08 17.42 -9.44
N TYR A 79 19.23 16.43 -9.70
CA TYR A 79 19.40 15.55 -10.85
C TYR A 79 19.24 16.38 -12.14
N ARG A 80 20.32 16.47 -12.94
CA ARG A 80 20.40 17.35 -14.12
C ARG A 80 19.50 16.91 -15.29
N THR A 81 19.00 15.67 -15.29
CA THR A 81 18.16 15.12 -16.37
C THR A 81 16.78 14.71 -15.88
N THR A 82 15.77 14.98 -16.69
CA THR A 82 14.38 14.56 -16.47
C THR A 82 14.25 13.04 -16.42
N TYR A 83 14.99 12.34 -17.29
CA TYR A 83 15.01 10.88 -17.35
C TYR A 83 15.48 10.21 -16.03
N SER A 84 16.62 10.64 -15.48
CA SER A 84 17.13 10.07 -14.22
C SER A 84 16.18 10.33 -13.06
N THR A 85 15.57 11.52 -13.04
CA THR A 85 14.56 11.89 -12.05
C THR A 85 13.32 11.00 -12.17
N GLN A 86 12.83 10.78 -13.39
CA GLN A 86 11.72 9.88 -13.68
C GLN A 86 12.02 8.44 -13.23
N LEU A 87 13.22 7.93 -13.54
CA LEU A 87 13.65 6.59 -13.14
C LEU A 87 13.69 6.44 -11.62
N LEU A 88 14.23 7.44 -10.91
CA LEU A 88 14.33 7.41 -9.45
C LEU A 88 12.95 7.49 -8.78
N VAL A 89 12.07 8.34 -9.30
CA VAL A 89 10.69 8.42 -8.84
C VAL A 89 9.95 7.10 -9.09
N GLN A 90 10.13 6.49 -10.25
CA GLN A 90 9.48 5.21 -10.59
C GLN A 90 9.99 4.07 -9.68
N THR A 91 11.30 3.95 -9.51
CA THR A 91 11.90 2.86 -8.74
C THR A 91 11.65 2.96 -7.24
N MET A 92 11.58 4.18 -6.69
CA MET A 92 11.48 4.37 -5.24
C MET A 92 10.09 4.79 -4.75
N VAL A 93 9.35 5.62 -5.51
CA VAL A 93 8.02 6.13 -5.12
C VAL A 93 6.93 5.25 -5.71
N THR A 94 6.93 5.04 -7.02
CA THR A 94 5.86 4.27 -7.69
C THR A 94 5.82 2.83 -7.17
N SER A 95 6.96 2.15 -7.02
CA SER A 95 7.03 0.81 -6.45
C SER A 95 6.38 0.68 -5.05
N ARG A 96 6.55 1.69 -4.19
CA ARG A 96 5.95 1.73 -2.84
C ARG A 96 4.46 2.01 -2.87
N LEU A 97 4.02 2.91 -3.76
CA LEU A 97 2.60 3.14 -3.99
C LEU A 97 1.93 1.86 -4.50
N ASP A 98 2.67 1.06 -5.26
CA ASP A 98 2.18 -0.10 -5.97
C ASP A 98 2.19 -1.41 -5.16
N TYR A 99 2.96 -1.47 -4.08
CA TYR A 99 3.19 -2.66 -3.27
C TYR A 99 1.91 -3.29 -2.70
N CYS A 100 0.96 -2.46 -2.26
CA CYS A 100 -0.26 -2.89 -1.57
C CYS A 100 -1.56 -2.62 -2.35
N ASN A 101 -1.52 -2.49 -3.67
CA ASN A 101 -2.71 -2.07 -4.43
C ASN A 101 -3.95 -2.97 -4.20
N SER A 102 -3.77 -4.28 -4.04
CA SER A 102 -4.89 -5.19 -3.75
C SER A 102 -5.55 -4.91 -2.39
N LEU A 103 -4.76 -4.56 -1.37
CA LEU A 103 -5.26 -4.15 -0.05
C LEU A 103 -5.93 -2.78 -0.11
N LEU A 104 -5.46 -1.90 -1.00
CA LEU A 104 -6.03 -0.58 -1.18
C LEU A 104 -7.37 -0.59 -1.94
N ALA A 105 -7.69 -1.67 -2.66
CA ALA A 105 -8.92 -1.78 -3.45
C ALA A 105 -10.20 -1.82 -2.59
N SER A 106 -10.11 -2.34 -1.37
CA SER A 106 -11.23 -2.43 -0.43
C SER A 106 -11.39 -1.20 0.47
N LEU A 107 -10.56 -0.16 0.31
CA LEU A 107 -10.55 1.00 1.19
C LEU A 107 -11.37 2.19 0.65
N PRO A 108 -11.87 3.07 1.53
CA PRO A 108 -12.61 4.26 1.12
C PRO A 108 -11.73 5.25 0.35
N ALA A 109 -12.33 6.03 -0.54
CA ALA A 109 -11.62 7.01 -1.38
C ALA A 109 -10.78 8.03 -0.58
N CYS A 110 -11.19 8.35 0.66
CA CYS A 110 -10.46 9.23 1.57
C CYS A 110 -9.04 8.71 1.88
N ALA A 111 -8.85 7.39 1.94
CA ALA A 111 -7.56 6.76 2.17
C ALA A 111 -6.65 6.81 0.93
N ILE A 112 -7.24 6.88 -0.27
CA ILE A 112 -6.52 6.91 -1.55
C ILE A 112 -6.03 8.33 -1.88
N LEU A 113 -6.73 9.36 -1.41
CA LEU A 113 -6.41 10.76 -1.71
C LEU A 113 -4.95 11.15 -1.37
N PRO A 114 -4.37 10.81 -0.20
CA PRO A 114 -2.98 11.11 0.11
C PRO A 114 -1.98 10.49 -0.87
N LEU A 115 -2.28 9.30 -1.40
CA LEU A 115 -1.46 8.60 -2.39
C LEU A 115 -1.51 9.31 -3.74
N GLN A 116 -2.70 9.77 -4.15
CA GLN A 116 -2.86 10.57 -5.37
C GLN A 116 -2.08 11.89 -5.28
N LEU A 117 -2.10 12.56 -4.12
CA LEU A 117 -1.34 13.79 -3.91
C LEU A 117 0.17 13.58 -4.06
N ILE A 118 0.69 12.41 -3.67
CA ILE A 118 2.10 12.06 -3.84
C ILE A 118 2.43 11.79 -5.29
N GLN A 119 1.59 11.05 -6.00
CA GLN A 119 1.77 10.85 -7.44
C GLN A 119 1.79 12.20 -8.19
N ASN A 120 0.89 13.10 -7.81
CA ASN A 120 0.84 14.45 -8.38
C ASN A 120 2.10 15.26 -8.07
N ALA A 121 2.61 15.21 -6.84
CA ALA A 121 3.87 15.85 -6.47
C ALA A 121 5.07 15.24 -7.21
N ALA A 122 5.06 13.92 -7.41
CA ALA A 122 6.08 13.20 -8.13
C ALA A 122 6.13 13.60 -9.62
N ALA A 123 4.98 13.69 -10.29
CA ALA A 123 4.90 14.14 -11.68
C ALA A 123 5.43 15.58 -11.84
N ARG A 124 5.08 16.47 -10.90
CA ARG A 124 5.62 17.85 -10.90
C ARG A 124 7.12 17.91 -10.68
N LEU A 125 7.66 17.03 -9.84
CA LEU A 125 9.09 16.95 -9.59
C LEU A 125 9.86 16.51 -10.83
N VAL A 126 9.33 15.57 -11.61
CA VAL A 126 9.97 15.11 -12.87
C VAL A 126 10.09 16.23 -13.90
N PHE A 127 9.06 17.09 -14.03
CA PHE A 127 9.07 18.24 -14.94
C PHE A 127 9.60 19.53 -14.31
N ASN A 128 10.03 19.49 -13.05
CA ASN A 128 10.46 20.65 -12.28
C ASN A 128 9.44 21.82 -12.29
N LEU A 129 8.16 21.51 -12.09
CA LEU A 129 7.06 22.47 -12.14
C LEU A 129 6.63 22.95 -10.74
N PRO A 130 6.03 24.16 -10.63
CA PRO A 130 5.55 24.69 -9.36
C PRO A 130 4.42 23.86 -8.77
N LYS A 131 4.21 23.97 -7.46
CA LYS A 131 3.23 23.19 -6.66
C LYS A 131 1.80 23.22 -7.22
N PHE A 132 1.38 24.33 -7.83
CA PHE A 132 0.01 24.53 -8.33
C PHE A 132 -0.14 24.26 -9.83
N SER A 133 0.90 23.77 -10.50
CA SER A 133 0.82 23.37 -11.91
C SER A 133 -0.23 22.27 -12.13
N HIS A 134 -0.87 22.34 -13.30
CA HIS A 134 -1.89 21.39 -13.72
C HIS A 134 -1.26 20.02 -13.99
N VAL A 135 -1.77 18.99 -13.32
CA VAL A 135 -1.12 17.67 -13.26
C VAL A 135 -1.58 16.72 -14.36
N THR A 136 -2.82 16.86 -14.82
CA THR A 136 -3.41 16.00 -15.86
C THR A 136 -2.55 15.88 -17.13
N PRO A 137 -1.98 16.96 -17.72
CA PRO A 137 -1.11 16.83 -18.89
C PRO A 137 0.22 16.14 -18.55
N LEU A 138 0.73 16.31 -17.33
CA LEU A 138 1.97 15.68 -16.85
C LEU A 138 1.81 14.17 -16.71
N LEU A 139 0.66 13.73 -16.18
CA LEU A 139 0.37 12.31 -16.08
C LEU A 139 0.21 11.68 -17.46
N ARG A 140 -0.39 12.39 -18.42
CA ARG A 140 -0.51 11.91 -19.81
C ARG A 140 0.84 11.80 -20.49
N SER A 141 1.71 12.82 -20.39
CA SER A 141 3.05 12.77 -20.99
C SER A 141 3.94 11.67 -20.38
N LEU A 142 3.80 11.40 -19.07
CA LEU A 142 4.49 10.30 -18.38
C LEU A 142 3.81 8.94 -18.58
N HIS A 143 2.64 8.88 -19.23
CA HIS A 143 1.81 7.68 -19.36
C HIS A 143 1.42 7.06 -17.99
N TRP A 144 1.22 7.90 -16.98
CA TRP A 144 0.88 7.47 -15.62
C TRP A 144 -0.64 7.50 -15.39
N LEU A 145 -1.23 6.36 -15.08
CA LEU A 145 -2.62 6.30 -14.61
C LEU A 145 -2.78 6.89 -13.21
N PRO A 146 -3.90 7.57 -12.88
CA PRO A 146 -4.23 7.97 -11.51
C PRO A 146 -4.21 6.78 -10.54
N VAL A 147 -3.85 6.99 -9.28
CA VAL A 147 -3.74 5.92 -8.26
C VAL A 147 -5.03 5.11 -8.14
N ALA A 148 -6.19 5.77 -8.12
CA ALA A 148 -7.47 5.08 -8.06
C ALA A 148 -7.69 4.15 -9.27
N ALA A 149 -7.27 4.56 -10.46
CA ALA A 149 -7.32 3.73 -11.66
C ALA A 149 -6.28 2.60 -11.61
N ARG A 150 -5.07 2.84 -11.06
CA ARG A 150 -4.05 1.79 -10.86
C ARG A 150 -4.51 0.71 -9.89
N ILE A 151 -5.23 1.08 -8.83
CA ILE A 151 -5.79 0.13 -7.88
C ILE A 151 -6.86 -0.74 -8.55
N ARG A 152 -7.76 -0.12 -9.33
CA ARG A 152 -8.84 -0.84 -10.04
C ARG A 152 -8.36 -1.68 -11.22
N PHE A 153 -7.36 -1.22 -11.95
CA PHE A 153 -6.84 -1.89 -13.14
C PHE A 153 -5.81 -2.97 -12.80
N ARG A 154 -5.21 -2.93 -11.61
CA ARG A 154 -4.16 -3.86 -11.17
C ARG A 154 -4.56 -4.83 -10.04
N PRO A 155 -5.77 -5.41 -9.99
CA PRO A 155 -5.90 -6.79 -9.60
C PRO A 155 -5.73 -7.65 -10.88
N TRP A 156 -4.52 -7.62 -11.45
CA TRP A 156 -3.86 -8.70 -12.22
C TRP A 156 -4.44 -9.14 -13.60
N PRO A 157 -3.60 -9.30 -14.66
CA PRO A 157 -4.00 -9.95 -15.92
C PRO A 157 -4.24 -11.47 -15.83
N THR A 158 -4.07 -12.11 -14.67
CA THR A 158 -3.96 -13.58 -14.57
C THR A 158 -4.95 -14.20 -13.56
N LEU A 159 -5.96 -13.44 -13.11
CA LEU A 159 -7.06 -13.85 -12.22
C LEU A 159 -8.26 -13.23 -12.89
N GLN A 160 -8.61 -13.79 -14.04
CA GLN A 160 -9.99 -13.73 -14.46
C GLN A 160 -10.82 -14.29 -13.31
N PRO A 161 -11.77 -13.54 -12.74
CA PRO A 161 -12.82 -14.17 -11.97
C PRO A 161 -13.58 -15.06 -12.96
N ILE A 162 -13.53 -16.38 -12.71
CA ILE A 162 -14.49 -17.31 -13.29
C ILE A 162 -15.87 -16.80 -12.87
N GLY A 163 -16.58 -16.21 -13.83
CA GLY A 163 -18.00 -15.92 -13.80
C GLY A 163 -18.48 -14.95 -12.73
N GLN A 164 -18.53 -13.65 -13.03
CA GLN A 164 -19.67 -12.83 -12.65
C GLN A 164 -20.05 -11.89 -13.80
N ALA A 165 -21.27 -12.11 -14.30
CA ALA A 165 -21.90 -11.37 -15.38
C ALA A 165 -22.10 -9.90 -15.02
N LEU A 166 -21.86 -9.02 -16.00
CA LEU A 166 -22.30 -7.63 -15.95
C LEU A 166 -23.83 -7.57 -15.86
N PRO A 167 -24.43 -6.81 -14.93
CA PRO A 167 -25.81 -6.40 -15.08
C PRO A 167 -25.86 -5.33 -16.18
N THR A 168 -26.42 -5.69 -17.32
CA THR A 168 -26.84 -4.74 -18.34
C THR A 168 -27.92 -3.83 -17.75
N CYS A 169 -27.62 -2.55 -17.56
CA CYS A 169 -28.66 -1.54 -17.38
C CYS A 169 -29.40 -1.36 -18.70
N ARG A 170 -30.61 -1.91 -18.79
CA ARG A 170 -31.64 -1.45 -19.73
C ARG A 170 -32.50 -0.42 -19.00
N THR A 171 -32.64 0.74 -19.63
CA THR A 171 -33.90 1.48 -19.76
C THR A 171 -33.87 2.14 -21.13
#